data_AF-A0A2U1J4T5-F1
#
_entry.id   AF-A0A2U1J4T5-F1
#
_cell.length_a   1.000
_cell.length_b   1.000
_cell.length_c   1.000
_cell.angle_alpha   90.00
_cell.angle_beta   90.00
_cell.angle_gamma   90.00
#
_symmetry.space_group_name_H-M   'P 1'
#
loop_
_entity.id
_entity.type
_entity.pdbx_description
1 polymer ?
#
loop_
_entity_poly.entity_id
_entity_poly.type
_entity_poly.pdbx_seq_one_letter_code
_entity_poly.pdbx_strand_id
1 'polypeptide(L)'
;MELPHVGEHCSNKDCNRLDFLPYKCEYCNKKFCENHWKANDHSCENQHKILDFRIPTCPICNLPVPINRGEDPNYKVENHIRMGCSKIPGKSGKNPGQKGAQCGFDGFGSNGDMSGIPKVYHELIDSFWPGPLTIILPRPNNDLIPDNILGNVQVNSTVAFRFPSHPVARAIIACSNLPLAAPSANSSGKPSPTIASHVEADLRGLIPLVIDSGSCTFGLESTVVDAVSNSLPTMSSENVEISQIDEYNLTTNTATNSDTKQLVKIPCVLRPGGITVEQIMQMKNKNILNEPKNLKTQNNNIDLWKQIQVYGKTFANKVIESAPTTPGMKYKHYSPQAQVSLFIPQSPNHSNHTVENNSSIKKEMIKSIIEIIQNTSTTTKFTNKTLEKSSRIDDKEPTFNNSNEYRIGVIVIEDGSFSWNKALCNLQLENNISDNQKPSKYQISLVNYDFNSPKKPSTNILSSNRNDGDGFVNVIVAIVSGIDGLGNSMFGLLRLMDDFNVEKVLVEGVAEIGQGLAIMNRLKKAATIHISH
;
A
#
# COMPACT_ATOMS: atom_id res chain seq x y z
N MET A 1 -14.53 -17.75 35.76
CA MET A 1 -13.67 -18.27 34.66
C MET A 1 -13.78 -19.79 34.73
N GLU A 2 -14.23 -20.42 33.64
CA GLU A 2 -14.88 -21.76 33.65
C GLU A 2 -13.97 -22.99 33.47
N LEU A 3 -12.64 -22.86 33.56
CA LEU A 3 -11.74 -24.01 33.41
C LEU A 3 -10.54 -23.93 34.39
N PRO A 4 -10.75 -24.15 35.71
CA PRO A 4 -9.68 -24.01 36.71
C PRO A 4 -8.57 -25.07 36.63
N HIS A 5 -8.71 -26.04 35.74
CA HIS A 5 -7.81 -27.18 35.56
C HIS A 5 -7.03 -27.13 34.22
N VAL A 6 -7.17 -26.06 33.43
CA VAL A 6 -6.50 -25.93 32.13
C VAL A 6 -5.55 -24.73 32.14
N GLY A 7 -4.26 -25.01 31.97
CA GLY A 7 -3.16 -24.05 32.08
C GLY A 7 -2.17 -24.41 33.20
N GLU A 8 -1.04 -23.70 33.28
CA GLU A 8 -0.09 -23.86 34.38
C GLU A 8 0.33 -22.52 34.97
N HIS A 9 0.64 -22.53 36.26
CA HIS A 9 1.09 -21.33 36.96
C HIS A 9 2.54 -21.01 36.58
N CYS A 10 2.82 -19.70 36.47
CA CYS A 10 4.17 -19.21 36.28
C CYS A 10 5.10 -19.74 37.39
N SER A 11 6.27 -20.26 36.99
CA SER A 11 7.25 -20.81 37.93
C SER A 11 8.08 -19.74 38.65
N ASN A 12 7.81 -18.45 38.40
CA ASN A 12 8.43 -17.35 39.13
C ASN A 12 7.74 -17.21 40.51
N LYS A 13 8.52 -17.21 41.60
CA LYS A 13 8.01 -17.26 42.99
C LYS A 13 7.11 -16.08 43.36
N ASP A 14 7.32 -14.94 42.72
CA ASP A 14 6.55 -13.71 42.98
C ASP A 14 5.35 -13.57 42.01
N CYS A 15 5.08 -14.58 41.17
CA CYS A 15 4.06 -14.52 40.14
C CYS A 15 3.02 -15.64 40.29
N ASN A 16 1.82 -15.31 40.77
CA ASN A 16 0.68 -16.24 40.86
C ASN A 16 -0.20 -16.28 39.60
N ARG A 17 0.33 -15.90 38.43
CA ARG A 17 -0.44 -15.90 37.18
C ARG A 17 -0.57 -17.33 36.63
N LEU A 18 -1.82 -17.79 36.43
CA LEU A 18 -2.15 -18.99 35.67
C LEU A 18 -2.21 -18.62 34.18
N ASP A 19 -1.41 -19.29 33.35
CA ASP A 19 -1.36 -19.07 31.90
C ASP A 19 -1.84 -20.31 31.15
N PHE A 20 -2.67 -20.11 30.12
CA PHE A 20 -3.28 -21.20 29.36
C PHE A 20 -2.28 -21.85 28.40
N LEU A 21 -1.30 -21.08 27.90
CA LEU A 21 -0.21 -21.54 27.03
C LEU A 21 1.14 -21.07 27.61
N PRO A 22 1.62 -21.71 28.69
CA PRO A 22 2.82 -21.25 29.36
C PRO A 22 4.08 -21.55 28.53
N TYR A 23 5.01 -20.59 28.50
CA TYR A 23 6.29 -20.71 27.81
C TYR A 23 7.26 -21.56 28.64
N LYS A 24 7.88 -22.57 28.02
CA LYS A 24 8.90 -23.39 28.67
C LYS A 24 10.27 -22.76 28.45
N CYS A 25 10.96 -22.37 29.53
CA CYS A 25 12.31 -21.83 29.43
C CYS A 25 13.28 -22.93 28.98
N GLU A 26 14.05 -22.69 27.92
CA GLU A 26 14.95 -23.69 27.34
C GLU A 26 16.14 -24.04 28.26
N TYR A 27 16.49 -23.15 29.21
CA TYR A 27 17.65 -23.33 30.09
C TYR A 27 17.31 -24.07 31.40
N CYS A 28 16.15 -23.79 32.00
CA CYS A 28 15.74 -24.40 33.27
C CYS A 28 14.54 -25.35 33.13
N ASN A 29 13.93 -25.46 31.94
CA ASN A 29 12.76 -26.28 31.62
C ASN A 29 11.49 -26.02 32.47
N LYS A 30 11.51 -24.99 33.32
CA LYS A 30 10.35 -24.50 34.09
C LYS A 30 9.43 -23.69 33.17
N LYS A 31 8.15 -23.59 33.53
CA LYS A 31 7.10 -22.94 32.73
C LYS A 31 6.74 -21.56 33.26
N PHE A 32 6.60 -20.57 32.39
CA PHE A 32 6.43 -19.15 32.76
C PHE A 32 5.33 -18.49 31.91
N CYS A 33 4.73 -17.42 32.44
CA CYS A 33 3.76 -16.61 31.69
C CYS A 33 4.46 -15.66 30.68
N GLU A 34 3.66 -14.99 29.85
CA GLU A 34 4.13 -14.02 28.83
C GLU A 34 5.06 -12.90 29.36
N ASN A 35 5.04 -12.61 30.66
CA ASN A 35 5.86 -11.55 31.26
C ASN A 35 7.17 -12.06 31.88
N HIS A 36 7.34 -13.37 32.07
CA HIS A 36 8.49 -13.96 32.79
C HIS A 36 9.23 -15.05 32.01
N TRP A 37 8.89 -15.25 30.72
CA TRP A 37 9.44 -16.34 29.92
C TRP A 37 10.90 -16.17 29.52
N LYS A 38 11.41 -14.93 29.42
CA LYS A 38 12.81 -14.70 29.08
C LYS A 38 13.71 -15.09 30.25
N ALA A 39 14.88 -15.64 29.94
CA ALA A 39 15.84 -16.10 30.95
C ALA A 39 16.31 -15.00 31.93
N ASN A 40 16.20 -13.73 31.55
CA ASN A 40 16.55 -12.58 32.38
C ASN A 40 15.39 -12.11 33.28
N ASP A 41 14.16 -12.52 32.96
CA ASP A 41 12.94 -12.09 33.68
C ASP A 41 12.56 -13.08 34.81
N HIS A 42 13.37 -14.12 35.01
CA HIS A 42 13.31 -15.04 36.15
C HIS A 42 14.73 -15.38 36.62
N SER A 43 14.89 -15.80 37.88
CA SER A 43 16.19 -16.24 38.43
C SER A 43 16.62 -17.59 37.81
N CYS A 44 17.03 -17.58 36.55
CA CYS A 44 17.38 -18.77 35.80
C CYS A 44 18.73 -19.33 36.24
N GLU A 45 18.70 -20.51 36.86
CA GLU A 45 19.89 -21.19 37.43
C GLU A 45 20.95 -21.55 36.36
N ASN A 46 20.61 -21.54 35.07
CA ASN A 46 21.47 -22.01 33.96
C ASN A 46 21.84 -20.92 32.93
N GLN A 47 21.77 -19.64 33.29
CA GLN A 47 22.02 -18.50 32.38
C GLN A 47 23.40 -18.53 31.68
N HIS A 48 24.36 -19.30 32.21
CA HIS A 48 25.74 -19.38 31.72
C HIS A 48 26.08 -20.59 30.83
N LYS A 49 25.13 -21.44 30.46
CA LYS A 49 25.35 -22.47 29.42
C LYS A 49 24.96 -21.95 28.04
N ILE A 50 25.61 -20.89 27.57
CA ILE A 50 25.67 -20.62 26.13
C ILE A 50 26.76 -21.52 25.55
N LEU A 51 26.38 -22.70 25.08
CA LEU A 51 27.20 -23.49 24.17
C LEU A 51 26.32 -24.11 23.08
N ASP A 52 25.61 -23.26 22.35
CA ASP A 52 25.23 -23.61 20.98
C ASP A 52 26.32 -23.07 20.05
N PHE A 53 27.49 -23.72 20.08
CA PHE A 53 28.49 -23.56 19.02
C PHE A 53 27.99 -24.34 17.80
N ARG A 54 27.02 -23.77 17.09
CA ARG A 54 26.64 -24.27 15.77
C ARG A 54 27.70 -23.79 14.79
N ILE A 55 28.50 -24.72 14.28
CA ILE A 55 29.40 -24.44 13.16
C ILE A 55 28.47 -24.15 11.98
N PRO A 56 28.40 -22.91 11.48
CA PRO A 56 27.47 -22.58 10.43
C PRO A 56 27.86 -23.35 9.18
N THR A 57 26.90 -24.02 8.55
CA THR A 57 27.10 -24.67 7.26
C THR A 57 26.98 -23.64 6.16
N CYS A 58 27.96 -23.61 5.26
CA CYS A 58 27.86 -22.78 4.07
C CYS A 58 26.62 -23.19 3.26
N PRO A 59 25.67 -22.29 2.98
CA PRO A 59 24.45 -22.63 2.23
C PRO A 59 24.73 -23.01 0.76
N ILE A 60 25.95 -22.78 0.27
CA ILE A 60 26.36 -23.06 -1.12
C ILE A 60 26.99 -24.46 -1.26
N CYS A 61 28.06 -24.77 -0.50
CA CYS A 61 28.70 -26.09 -0.57
C CYS A 61 28.17 -27.10 0.46
N ASN A 62 27.30 -26.67 1.38
CA ASN A 62 26.81 -27.45 2.52
C ASN A 62 27.93 -28.00 3.43
N LEU A 63 29.12 -27.40 3.37
CA LEU A 63 30.27 -27.74 4.21
C LEU A 63 30.28 -26.86 5.47
N PRO A 64 30.70 -27.40 6.63
CA PRO A 64 30.84 -26.61 7.85
C PRO A 64 31.93 -25.54 7.69
N VAL A 65 31.63 -24.29 8.07
CA VAL A 65 32.59 -23.19 8.08
C VAL A 65 33.10 -23.00 9.51
N PRO A 66 34.32 -23.47 9.84
CA PRO A 66 34.86 -23.38 11.21
C PRO A 66 35.07 -21.92 11.59
N ILE A 67 34.67 -21.51 12.80
CA ILE A 67 34.76 -20.13 13.31
C ILE A 67 35.62 -20.09 14.58
N ASN A 68 36.43 -19.05 14.77
CA ASN A 68 37.15 -18.85 16.03
C ASN A 68 36.24 -18.20 17.09
N ARG A 69 36.58 -18.33 18.37
CA ARG A 69 35.79 -17.72 19.46
C ARG A 69 35.78 -16.19 19.33
N GLY A 70 34.58 -15.61 19.23
CA GLY A 70 34.37 -14.16 19.10
C GLY A 70 34.31 -13.65 17.65
N GLU A 71 34.52 -14.51 16.65
CA GLU A 71 34.28 -14.15 15.25
C GLU A 71 32.79 -14.24 14.90
N ASP A 72 32.29 -13.27 14.13
CA ASP A 72 30.91 -13.27 13.66
C ASP A 72 30.66 -14.42 12.66
N PRO A 73 29.69 -15.31 12.92
CA PRO A 73 29.40 -16.46 12.05
C PRO A 73 28.99 -16.06 10.63
N ASN A 74 28.22 -14.99 10.48
CA ASN A 74 27.72 -14.54 9.18
C ASN A 74 28.87 -13.97 8.36
N TYR A 75 29.73 -13.16 8.97
CA TYR A 75 30.92 -12.61 8.30
C TYR A 75 31.88 -13.71 7.84
N LYS A 76 32.10 -14.75 8.66
CA LYS A 76 33.01 -15.86 8.33
C LYS A 76 32.46 -16.76 7.22
N VAL A 77 31.16 -17.06 7.23
CA VAL A 77 30.48 -17.80 6.15
C VAL A 77 30.49 -16.98 4.86
N GLU A 78 30.23 -15.68 4.95
CA GLU A 78 30.28 -14.78 3.80
C GLU A 78 31.69 -14.66 3.22
N ASN A 79 32.72 -14.60 4.06
CA ASN A 79 34.11 -14.61 3.59
C ASN A 79 34.51 -15.96 2.95
N HIS A 80 34.08 -17.10 3.54
CA HIS A 80 34.26 -18.42 2.94
C HIS A 80 33.59 -18.54 1.55
N ILE A 81 32.40 -17.93 1.39
CA ILE A 81 31.70 -17.83 0.11
C ILE A 81 32.51 -16.98 -0.88
N ARG A 82 32.99 -15.80 -0.44
CA ARG A 82 33.77 -14.86 -1.26
C ARG A 82 35.13 -15.40 -1.70
N MET A 83 35.80 -16.21 -0.89
CA MET A 83 37.13 -16.77 -1.20
C MET A 83 37.09 -18.04 -2.08
N GLY A 84 35.92 -18.44 -2.57
CA GLY A 84 35.77 -19.55 -3.52
C GLY A 84 35.47 -20.90 -2.88
N CYS A 85 34.31 -21.00 -2.21
CA CYS A 85 33.74 -22.26 -1.70
C CYS A 85 33.75 -23.35 -2.80
N SER A 86 34.28 -24.53 -2.44
CA SER A 86 34.80 -25.56 -3.34
C SER A 86 33.77 -26.36 -4.15
N LYS A 87 32.47 -26.01 -4.07
CA LYS A 87 31.42 -26.54 -4.96
C LYS A 87 30.63 -25.39 -5.58
N ILE A 88 31.22 -24.80 -6.60
CA ILE A 88 30.53 -23.90 -7.54
C ILE A 88 29.81 -24.80 -8.57
N PRO A 89 28.50 -24.66 -8.81
CA PRO A 89 27.86 -25.24 -9.99
C PRO A 89 28.50 -24.61 -11.25
N GLY A 90 29.29 -25.39 -12.00
CA GLY A 90 29.99 -24.91 -13.21
C GLY A 90 31.43 -25.39 -13.41
N LYS A 91 32.06 -26.12 -12.47
CA LYS A 91 33.29 -26.89 -12.76
C LYS A 91 33.01 -28.38 -12.80
N SER A 92 33.37 -28.95 -13.95
CA SER A 92 33.14 -30.31 -14.42
C SER A 92 33.42 -31.44 -13.43
N GLY A 93 32.45 -32.34 -13.30
CA GLY A 93 32.64 -33.73 -12.91
C GLY A 93 31.56 -34.57 -13.61
N LYS A 94 31.95 -35.30 -14.67
CA LYS A 94 31.04 -36.17 -15.44
C LYS A 94 30.47 -37.28 -14.54
N ASN A 95 29.16 -37.51 -14.58
CA ASN A 95 28.58 -38.85 -14.55
C ASN A 95 27.14 -38.89 -15.12
N PRO A 96 26.73 -40.01 -15.73
CA PRO A 96 25.65 -40.05 -16.70
C PRO A 96 24.32 -40.54 -16.11
N GLY A 97 23.23 -39.91 -16.55
CA GLY A 97 21.88 -40.48 -16.47
C GLY A 97 20.99 -39.91 -15.38
N GLN A 98 20.21 -38.87 -15.73
CA GLN A 98 18.75 -38.85 -15.61
C GLN A 98 18.24 -37.50 -16.12
N LYS A 99 17.33 -37.55 -17.09
CA LYS A 99 16.70 -36.39 -17.71
C LYS A 99 15.58 -35.90 -16.79
N GLY A 100 15.77 -34.74 -16.17
CA GLY A 100 14.71 -33.90 -15.63
C GLY A 100 14.73 -32.58 -16.40
N ALA A 101 13.60 -32.20 -17.00
CA ALA A 101 13.48 -30.97 -17.77
C ALA A 101 13.72 -29.75 -16.85
N GLN A 102 14.86 -29.10 -17.05
CA GLN A 102 15.25 -27.89 -16.36
C GLN A 102 14.60 -26.71 -17.11
N CYS A 103 13.43 -26.27 -16.64
CA CYS A 103 12.88 -24.98 -17.04
C CYS A 103 13.75 -23.90 -16.40
N GLY A 104 14.59 -23.26 -17.21
CA GLY A 104 15.44 -22.15 -16.80
C GLY A 104 14.61 -20.92 -16.47
N PHE A 105 14.35 -20.73 -15.18
CA PHE A 105 14.21 -19.41 -14.59
C PHE A 105 15.12 -19.40 -13.37
N ASP A 106 16.40 -19.14 -13.61
CA ASP A 106 17.34 -18.84 -12.55
C ASP A 106 16.91 -17.51 -11.94
N GLY A 107 16.12 -17.60 -10.86
CA GLY A 107 15.78 -16.44 -10.04
C GLY A 107 17.07 -15.71 -9.67
N PHE A 108 17.07 -14.39 -9.85
CA PHE A 108 18.12 -13.44 -9.51
C PHE A 108 19.29 -14.07 -8.76
N GLY A 109 20.29 -14.51 -9.53
CA GLY A 109 21.48 -15.15 -9.00
C GLY A 109 22.20 -14.23 -8.01
N SER A 110 22.93 -14.84 -7.09
CA SER A 110 23.67 -14.26 -5.96
C SER A 110 24.80 -13.28 -6.33
N ASN A 111 24.76 -12.66 -7.53
CA ASN A 111 25.61 -11.57 -7.98
C ASN A 111 24.84 -10.32 -8.46
N GLY A 112 23.51 -10.26 -8.32
CA GLY A 112 22.75 -9.08 -8.78
C GLY A 112 22.89 -8.87 -10.29
N ASP A 113 22.83 -9.95 -11.06
CA ASP A 113 22.95 -9.89 -12.51
C ASP A 113 21.74 -9.17 -13.10
N MET A 114 21.90 -7.87 -13.33
CA MET A 114 20.92 -6.98 -13.95
C MET A 114 21.02 -7.00 -15.49
N SER A 115 21.79 -7.92 -16.09
CA SER A 115 21.97 -7.98 -17.55
C SER A 115 20.66 -8.12 -18.35
N GLY A 116 19.63 -8.73 -17.76
CA GLY A 116 18.30 -8.88 -18.35
C GLY A 116 17.34 -7.72 -18.10
N ILE A 117 17.76 -6.71 -17.32
CA ILE A 117 16.97 -5.54 -16.97
C ILE A 117 17.53 -4.32 -17.69
N PRO A 118 16.68 -3.49 -18.34
CA PRO A 118 17.11 -2.26 -18.95
C PRO A 118 17.85 -1.33 -17.97
N LYS A 119 18.98 -0.77 -18.41
CA LYS A 119 19.89 0.06 -17.60
C LYS A 119 19.20 1.26 -16.98
N VAL A 120 18.20 1.82 -17.66
CA VAL A 120 17.38 2.92 -17.14
C VAL A 120 16.78 2.58 -15.77
N TYR A 121 16.45 1.32 -15.49
CA TYR A 121 15.86 0.88 -14.23
C TYR A 121 16.87 0.59 -13.12
N HIS A 122 18.16 0.45 -13.40
CA HIS A 122 19.13 -0.03 -12.40
C HIS A 122 19.20 0.89 -11.19
N GLU A 123 19.24 2.21 -11.40
CA GLU A 123 19.26 3.18 -10.30
C GLU A 123 17.98 3.16 -9.45
N LEU A 124 16.82 2.97 -10.09
CA LEU A 124 15.54 2.80 -9.40
C LEU A 124 15.53 1.54 -8.54
N ILE A 125 16.02 0.43 -9.08
CA ILE A 125 16.09 -0.87 -8.38
C ILE A 125 17.05 -0.74 -7.20
N ASP A 126 18.27 -0.24 -7.41
CA ASP A 126 19.27 -0.07 -6.35
C ASP A 126 18.77 0.83 -5.21
N SER A 127 17.92 1.81 -5.52
CA SER A 127 17.40 2.77 -4.54
C SER A 127 16.15 2.27 -3.80
N PHE A 128 15.28 1.51 -4.47
CA PHE A 128 13.92 1.25 -3.99
C PHE A 128 13.51 -0.23 -3.94
N TRP A 129 14.37 -1.16 -4.37
CA TRP A 129 14.17 -2.59 -4.16
C TRP A 129 15.10 -3.13 -3.06
N PRO A 130 14.58 -3.99 -2.15
CA PRO A 130 13.17 -4.36 -1.97
C PRO A 130 12.31 -3.19 -1.46
N GLY A 131 11.10 -3.01 -1.98
CA GLY A 131 10.26 -1.87 -1.59
C GLY A 131 8.96 -1.67 -2.37
N PRO A 132 8.38 -0.46 -2.29
CA PRO A 132 7.13 -0.10 -2.95
C PRO A 132 7.32 0.37 -4.42
N LEU A 133 8.34 -0.11 -5.11
CA LEU A 133 8.55 0.10 -6.54
C LEU A 133 8.03 -1.07 -7.37
N THR A 134 7.34 -0.77 -8.45
CA THR A 134 7.01 -1.69 -9.53
C THR A 134 7.56 -1.14 -10.85
N ILE A 135 8.27 -1.97 -11.61
CA ILE A 135 8.80 -1.61 -12.93
C ILE A 135 8.10 -2.41 -14.03
N ILE A 136 8.01 -1.85 -15.22
CA ILE A 136 7.47 -2.51 -16.41
C ILE A 136 8.63 -3.05 -17.24
N LEU A 137 8.58 -4.33 -17.59
CA LEU A 137 9.59 -4.97 -18.44
C LEU A 137 8.91 -5.65 -19.64
N PRO A 138 9.61 -5.83 -20.77
CA PRO A 138 9.14 -6.71 -21.83
C PRO A 138 8.84 -8.11 -21.30
N ARG A 139 7.80 -8.75 -21.82
CA ARG A 139 7.48 -10.14 -21.53
C ARG A 139 8.64 -11.02 -22.02
N PRO A 140 9.18 -11.93 -21.19
CA PRO A 140 10.18 -12.89 -21.63
C PRO A 140 9.68 -13.78 -22.78
N ASN A 141 10.52 -14.05 -23.78
CA ASN A 141 10.17 -14.71 -25.06
C ASN A 141 9.89 -16.23 -24.99
N ASN A 142 9.65 -16.79 -23.80
CA ASN A 142 9.70 -18.23 -23.55
C ASN A 142 8.42 -18.81 -22.91
N ASP A 143 7.26 -18.16 -23.09
CA ASP A 143 5.96 -18.56 -22.53
C ASP A 143 5.93 -18.75 -20.99
N LEU A 144 7.00 -18.35 -20.29
CA LEU A 144 7.13 -18.53 -18.83
C LEU A 144 6.12 -17.70 -18.03
N ILE A 145 5.57 -16.65 -18.64
CA ILE A 145 4.50 -15.84 -18.06
C ILE A 145 3.22 -16.13 -18.84
N PRO A 146 2.18 -16.71 -18.21
CA PRO A 146 0.94 -17.01 -18.91
C PRO A 146 0.13 -15.76 -19.30
N ASP A 147 -0.67 -15.87 -20.34
CA ASP A 147 -1.47 -14.79 -20.91
C ASP A 147 -2.48 -14.17 -19.93
N ASN A 148 -3.00 -14.95 -18.97
CA ASN A 148 -3.95 -14.47 -17.96
C ASN A 148 -3.34 -13.49 -16.95
N ILE A 149 -2.00 -13.38 -16.91
CA ILE A 149 -1.29 -12.37 -16.13
C ILE A 149 -1.26 -11.03 -16.88
N LEU A 150 -1.44 -11.05 -18.20
CA LEU A 150 -1.43 -9.87 -19.05
C LEU A 150 -2.83 -9.23 -19.07
N GLY A 151 -2.88 -7.89 -18.97
CA GLY A 151 -4.15 -7.17 -19.01
C GLY A 151 -4.88 -7.31 -20.35
N ASN A 152 -4.16 -7.16 -21.47
CA ASN A 152 -4.66 -7.37 -22.83
C ASN A 152 -3.52 -7.88 -23.71
N VAL A 153 -3.48 -9.19 -23.99
CA VAL A 153 -2.38 -9.84 -24.72
C VAL A 153 -2.18 -9.27 -26.14
N GLN A 154 -3.24 -8.79 -26.79
CA GLN A 154 -3.18 -8.24 -28.15
C GLN A 154 -2.47 -6.88 -28.21
N VAL A 155 -2.39 -6.18 -27.08
CA VAL A 155 -1.85 -4.81 -26.98
C VAL A 155 -0.64 -4.75 -26.04
N ASN A 156 -0.58 -5.62 -25.03
CA ASN A 156 0.42 -5.62 -23.97
C ASN A 156 1.42 -6.75 -24.15
N SER A 157 2.63 -6.38 -24.55
CA SER A 157 3.81 -7.24 -24.56
C SER A 157 4.71 -7.03 -23.33
N THR A 158 4.20 -6.38 -22.28
CA THR A 158 4.96 -6.03 -21.08
C THR A 158 4.33 -6.60 -19.81
N VAL A 159 5.16 -6.77 -18.77
CA VAL A 159 4.78 -7.32 -17.48
C VAL A 159 5.34 -6.45 -16.36
N ALA A 160 4.57 -6.30 -15.29
CA ALA A 160 4.94 -5.53 -14.13
C ALA A 160 5.61 -6.40 -13.05
N PHE A 161 6.81 -5.99 -12.61
CA PHE A 161 7.60 -6.70 -11.61
C PHE A 161 7.80 -5.86 -10.35
N ARG A 162 7.85 -6.52 -9.20
CA ARG A 162 8.12 -5.90 -7.90
C ARG A 162 8.91 -6.87 -7.02
N PHE A 163 9.87 -6.33 -6.28
CA PHE A 163 10.48 -7.05 -5.16
C PHE A 163 10.00 -6.46 -3.82
N PRO A 164 9.09 -7.12 -3.08
CA PRO A 164 8.47 -6.53 -1.90
C PRO A 164 9.43 -6.45 -0.69
N SER A 165 9.34 -5.36 0.07
CA SER A 165 10.10 -5.16 1.31
C SER A 165 9.56 -5.95 2.51
N HIS A 166 8.34 -6.51 2.42
CA HIS A 166 7.73 -7.24 3.53
C HIS A 166 8.38 -8.62 3.75
N PRO A 167 8.87 -8.95 4.95
CA PRO A 167 9.62 -10.19 5.21
C PRO A 167 8.77 -11.44 4.97
N VAL A 168 7.50 -11.44 5.37
CA VAL A 168 6.59 -12.58 5.13
C VAL A 168 6.32 -12.78 3.63
N ALA A 169 6.20 -11.70 2.85
CA ALA A 169 5.98 -11.82 1.41
C ALA A 169 7.21 -12.44 0.72
N ARG A 170 8.42 -12.03 1.12
CA ARG A 170 9.66 -12.64 0.61
C ARG A 170 9.83 -14.08 1.06
N ALA A 171 9.45 -14.42 2.29
CA ALA A 171 9.48 -15.80 2.77
C ALA A 171 8.53 -16.69 1.95
N ILE A 172 7.32 -16.22 1.64
CA ILE A 172 6.38 -16.94 0.78
C ILE A 172 6.98 -17.18 -0.62
N ILE A 173 7.55 -16.15 -1.25
CA ILE A 173 8.18 -16.26 -2.57
C ILE A 173 9.37 -17.23 -2.53
N ALA A 174 10.19 -17.18 -1.49
CA ALA A 174 11.33 -18.07 -1.32
C ALA A 174 10.88 -19.53 -1.11
N CYS A 175 9.86 -19.75 -0.27
CA CYS A 175 9.31 -21.08 0.00
C CYS A 175 8.54 -21.67 -1.19
N SER A 176 7.88 -20.83 -2.01
CA SER A 176 7.19 -21.30 -3.21
C SER A 176 8.16 -21.66 -4.33
N ASN A 177 9.37 -21.09 -4.32
CA ASN A 177 10.36 -21.19 -5.38
C ASN A 177 9.80 -20.80 -6.77
N LEU A 178 8.82 -19.89 -6.78
CA LEU A 178 8.12 -19.43 -7.97
C LEU A 178 7.81 -17.92 -7.85
N PRO A 179 7.83 -17.16 -8.97
CA PRO A 179 7.27 -15.82 -9.00
C PRO A 179 5.79 -15.84 -8.60
N LEU A 180 5.37 -14.86 -7.79
CA LEU A 180 3.99 -14.75 -7.32
C LEU A 180 3.27 -13.61 -8.06
N ALA A 181 2.29 -13.96 -8.89
CA ALA A 181 1.35 -12.99 -9.43
C ALA A 181 0.31 -12.63 -8.34
N ALA A 182 0.29 -11.37 -7.92
CA ALA A 182 -0.56 -10.91 -6.82
C ALA A 182 -1.14 -9.51 -7.09
N PRO A 183 -2.42 -9.40 -7.49
CA PRO A 183 -3.17 -8.14 -7.39
C PRO A 183 -3.54 -7.86 -5.92
N SER A 184 -4.26 -6.75 -5.68
CA SER A 184 -4.81 -6.48 -4.34
C SER A 184 -5.87 -7.53 -3.96
N ALA A 185 -5.82 -8.01 -2.71
CA ALA A 185 -6.64 -9.13 -2.23
C ALA A 185 -8.06 -8.70 -1.79
N ASN A 186 -8.77 -8.00 -2.67
CA ASN A 186 -10.15 -7.55 -2.46
C ASN A 186 -11.08 -8.06 -3.56
N SER A 187 -12.38 -8.08 -3.28
CA SER A 187 -13.36 -8.21 -4.36
C SER A 187 -13.24 -7.03 -5.32
N SER A 188 -13.41 -7.27 -6.62
CA SER A 188 -13.23 -6.24 -7.65
C SER A 188 -14.05 -4.98 -7.35
N GLY A 189 -13.44 -3.80 -7.46
CA GLY A 189 -14.06 -2.49 -7.24
C GLY A 189 -13.99 -1.98 -5.80
N LYS A 190 -13.95 -2.87 -4.79
CA LYS A 190 -13.86 -2.49 -3.36
C LYS A 190 -12.52 -1.79 -3.03
N PRO A 191 -12.45 -1.02 -1.92
CA PRO A 191 -11.18 -0.49 -1.41
C PRO A 191 -10.15 -1.60 -1.19
N SER A 192 -8.86 -1.32 -1.40
CA SER A 192 -7.79 -2.31 -1.19
C SER A 192 -7.74 -2.77 0.28
N PRO A 193 -7.38 -4.03 0.57
CA PRO A 193 -7.26 -4.51 1.95
C PRO A 193 -5.94 -4.02 2.56
N THR A 194 -5.97 -3.69 3.85
CA THR A 194 -4.79 -3.21 4.61
C THR A 194 -4.56 -3.99 5.91
N ILE A 195 -5.49 -4.89 6.25
CA ILE A 195 -5.43 -5.85 7.37
C ILE A 195 -6.08 -7.16 6.91
N ALA A 196 -5.74 -8.27 7.56
CA ALA A 196 -6.25 -9.60 7.19
C ALA A 196 -7.77 -9.71 7.27
N SER A 197 -8.42 -9.02 8.22
CA SER A 197 -9.88 -9.01 8.34
C SER A 197 -10.59 -8.42 7.12
N HIS A 198 -9.98 -7.46 6.40
CA HIS A 198 -10.52 -6.96 5.13
C HIS A 198 -10.52 -8.06 4.05
N VAL A 199 -9.45 -8.86 4.01
CA VAL A 199 -9.31 -9.98 3.05
C VAL A 199 -10.33 -11.06 3.37
N GLU A 200 -10.46 -11.43 4.65
CA GLU A 200 -11.43 -12.41 5.11
C GLU A 200 -12.87 -11.96 4.78
N ALA A 201 -13.22 -10.70 5.06
CA ALA A 201 -14.55 -10.17 4.75
C ALA A 201 -14.90 -10.22 3.26
N ASP A 202 -13.90 -10.10 2.37
CA ASP A 202 -14.11 -10.08 0.92
C ASP A 202 -14.02 -11.47 0.27
N LEU A 203 -13.13 -12.35 0.76
CA LEU A 203 -12.70 -13.55 0.06
C LEU A 203 -12.89 -14.85 0.85
N ARG A 204 -13.51 -14.81 2.03
CA ARG A 204 -13.83 -16.02 2.81
C ARG A 204 -14.61 -17.01 1.95
N GLY A 205 -14.10 -18.25 1.91
CA GLY A 205 -14.68 -19.34 1.12
C GLY A 205 -14.35 -19.30 -0.38
N LEU A 206 -13.69 -18.24 -0.88
CA LEU A 206 -13.20 -18.14 -2.26
C LEU A 206 -11.72 -18.51 -2.40
N ILE A 207 -10.95 -18.32 -1.33
CA ILE A 207 -9.51 -18.63 -1.28
C ILE A 207 -9.22 -19.62 -0.17
N PRO A 208 -8.21 -20.50 -0.34
CA PRO A 208 -7.91 -21.55 0.63
C PRO A 208 -7.14 -21.06 1.87
N LEU A 209 -6.51 -19.88 1.80
CA LEU A 209 -5.60 -19.40 2.82
C LEU A 209 -5.55 -17.88 2.87
N VAL A 210 -5.62 -17.34 4.09
CA VAL A 210 -5.28 -15.94 4.42
C VAL A 210 -4.13 -15.99 5.43
N ILE A 211 -3.07 -15.22 5.16
CA ILE A 211 -1.92 -15.08 6.06
C ILE A 211 -2.06 -13.73 6.75
N ASP A 212 -2.28 -13.75 8.07
CA ASP A 212 -2.30 -12.54 8.88
C ASP A 212 -0.88 -12.21 9.37
N SER A 213 -0.35 -11.09 8.88
CA SER A 213 0.94 -10.55 9.30
C SER A 213 0.81 -9.12 9.84
N GLY A 214 -0.36 -8.75 10.36
CA GLY A 214 -0.67 -7.41 10.85
C GLY A 214 -1.09 -6.42 9.75
N SER A 215 -1.06 -5.14 10.08
CA SER A 215 -1.46 -4.06 9.17
C SER A 215 -0.36 -3.68 8.17
N CYS A 216 -0.77 -3.26 6.98
CA CYS A 216 0.12 -2.69 5.98
C CYS A 216 0.74 -1.38 6.50
N THR A 217 2.07 -1.27 6.45
CA THR A 217 2.80 -0.10 6.99
C THR A 217 2.64 1.19 6.18
N PHE A 218 2.35 1.09 4.88
CA PHE A 218 2.24 2.24 3.96
C PHE A 218 0.80 2.59 3.56
N GLY A 219 -0.15 1.66 3.73
CA GLY A 219 -1.55 1.80 3.31
C GLY A 219 -1.85 2.02 1.82
N LEU A 220 -0.86 2.35 0.99
CA LEU A 220 -0.98 2.59 -0.44
C LEU A 220 -0.27 1.50 -1.27
N GLU A 221 -0.71 1.31 -2.52
CA GLU A 221 -0.03 0.42 -3.45
C GLU A 221 1.33 0.97 -3.92
N SER A 222 2.11 0.10 -4.58
CA SER A 222 3.41 0.47 -5.15
C SER A 222 3.30 1.53 -6.24
N THR A 223 4.33 2.36 -6.33
CA THR A 223 4.58 3.25 -7.46
C THR A 223 4.98 2.42 -8.67
N VAL A 224 4.28 2.60 -9.79
CA VAL A 224 4.53 1.89 -11.05
C VAL A 224 5.25 2.81 -12.03
N VAL A 225 6.43 2.40 -12.49
CA VAL A 225 7.25 3.16 -13.44
C VAL A 225 7.44 2.38 -14.74
N ASP A 226 7.16 3.05 -15.85
CA ASP A 226 7.39 2.56 -17.20
C ASP A 226 8.40 3.46 -17.91
N ALA A 227 9.44 2.85 -18.49
CA ALA A 227 10.49 3.51 -19.25
C ALA A 227 10.71 2.84 -20.61
N VAL A 228 9.96 1.79 -20.95
CA VAL A 228 10.27 0.91 -22.09
C VAL A 228 9.11 0.74 -23.06
N SER A 229 7.86 0.95 -22.64
CA SER A 229 6.71 0.78 -23.53
C SER A 229 6.74 1.76 -24.72
N ASN A 230 6.27 1.31 -25.88
CA ASN A 230 6.22 2.13 -27.09
C ASN A 230 5.16 3.24 -27.04
N SER A 231 4.24 3.19 -26.08
CA SER A 231 3.19 4.19 -25.87
C SER A 231 3.65 5.40 -25.06
N LEU A 232 4.92 5.45 -24.65
CA LEU A 232 5.45 6.54 -23.83
C LEU A 232 5.74 7.79 -24.66
N PRO A 233 5.62 9.00 -24.07
CA PRO A 233 6.12 10.23 -24.67
C PRO A 233 7.59 10.13 -25.05
N THR A 234 8.00 10.85 -26.10
CA THR A 234 9.38 10.79 -26.64
C THR A 234 9.97 12.19 -26.78
N MET A 235 11.30 12.30 -26.65
CA MET A 235 12.08 13.52 -26.91
C MET A 235 13.22 13.26 -27.90
N SER A 236 13.76 14.31 -28.52
CA SER A 236 14.92 14.21 -29.43
C SER A 236 16.17 13.71 -28.69
N SER A 237 16.90 12.77 -29.29
CA SER A 237 18.15 12.24 -28.72
C SER A 237 19.34 13.19 -28.82
N GLU A 238 19.20 14.33 -29.51
CA GLU A 238 20.27 15.32 -29.77
C GLU A 238 20.92 15.88 -28.48
N ASN A 239 20.28 15.72 -27.31
CA ASN A 239 20.74 16.24 -26.01
C ASN A 239 20.88 15.15 -24.92
N VAL A 240 20.88 13.86 -25.28
CA VAL A 240 20.95 12.76 -24.29
C VAL A 240 22.22 11.94 -24.47
N GLU A 241 22.89 11.62 -23.36
CA GLU A 241 24.08 10.79 -23.38
C GLU A 241 23.71 9.33 -23.71
N ILE A 242 24.16 8.85 -24.86
CA ILE A 242 23.84 7.51 -25.40
C ILE A 242 24.31 6.38 -24.46
N SER A 243 25.30 6.64 -23.59
CA SER A 243 25.82 5.68 -22.60
C SER A 243 24.77 5.23 -21.57
N GLN A 244 23.73 6.03 -21.33
CA GLN A 244 22.63 5.77 -20.39
C GLN A 244 21.38 5.16 -21.06
N ILE A 245 21.37 5.09 -22.39
CA ILE A 245 20.20 4.68 -23.15
C ILE A 245 20.50 3.35 -23.83
N ASP A 246 19.86 2.30 -23.36
CA ASP A 246 19.80 1.01 -24.02
C ASP A 246 18.69 0.98 -25.08
N GLU A 247 18.74 -0.03 -25.95
CA GLU A 247 17.85 -0.16 -27.12
C GLU A 247 16.35 -0.03 -26.75
N TYR A 248 15.97 -0.48 -25.56
CA TYR A 248 14.60 -0.41 -25.06
C TYR A 248 14.04 1.01 -24.98
N ASN A 249 14.90 2.00 -24.76
CA ASN A 249 14.53 3.41 -24.58
C ASN A 249 14.58 4.21 -25.88
N LEU A 250 15.11 3.64 -26.96
CA LEU A 250 15.22 4.29 -28.26
C LEU A 250 14.01 3.96 -29.15
N THR A 251 13.61 4.94 -29.96
CA THR A 251 12.65 4.76 -31.05
C THR A 251 13.00 5.69 -32.21
N THR A 252 12.51 5.41 -33.41
CA THR A 252 12.70 6.26 -34.59
C THR A 252 11.35 6.82 -35.05
N ASN A 253 11.36 8.03 -35.61
CA ASN A 253 10.19 8.57 -36.30
C ASN A 253 10.39 8.41 -37.81
N THR A 254 9.51 7.64 -38.47
CA THR A 254 9.54 7.41 -39.92
C THR A 254 8.61 8.35 -40.70
N ALA A 255 8.09 9.40 -40.06
CA ALA A 255 6.98 10.18 -40.63
C ALA A 255 7.31 11.10 -41.82
N THR A 256 8.57 11.29 -42.24
CA THR A 256 8.89 12.11 -43.43
C THR A 256 10.18 11.67 -44.11
N ASN A 257 10.11 11.40 -45.41
CA ASN A 257 11.28 11.16 -46.28
C ASN A 257 12.28 12.33 -46.18
N SER A 258 13.33 12.16 -45.38
CA SER A 258 14.75 12.43 -45.71
C SER A 258 15.68 12.54 -44.49
N ASP A 259 15.18 12.53 -43.25
CA ASP A 259 16.04 12.52 -42.04
C ASP A 259 15.43 11.65 -40.92
N THR A 260 15.97 10.45 -40.71
CA THR A 260 15.58 9.58 -39.58
C THR A 260 16.13 10.16 -38.27
N LYS A 261 15.30 10.89 -37.52
CA LYS A 261 15.65 11.37 -36.18
C LYS A 261 15.41 10.28 -35.13
N GLN A 262 16.44 10.03 -34.32
CA GLN A 262 16.38 9.15 -33.18
C GLN A 262 15.71 9.86 -32.00
N LEU A 263 14.81 9.14 -31.34
CA LEU A 263 14.01 9.63 -30.23
C LEU A 263 14.24 8.76 -29.00
N VAL A 264 14.13 9.37 -27.83
CA VAL A 264 14.29 8.72 -26.52
C VAL A 264 12.95 8.75 -25.80
N LYS A 265 12.51 7.60 -25.29
CA LYS A 265 11.31 7.46 -24.48
C LYS A 265 11.53 8.11 -23.11
N ILE A 266 10.57 8.91 -22.69
CA ILE A 266 10.59 9.60 -21.41
C ILE A 266 10.01 8.66 -20.35
N PRO A 267 10.72 8.36 -19.24
CA PRO A 267 10.18 7.58 -18.16
C PRO A 267 8.90 8.18 -17.59
N CYS A 268 7.97 7.32 -17.20
CA CYS A 268 6.64 7.72 -16.76
C CYS A 268 6.22 6.96 -15.49
N VAL A 269 5.66 7.68 -14.52
CA VAL A 269 4.88 7.09 -13.43
C VAL A 269 3.47 6.79 -13.96
N LEU A 270 3.17 5.51 -14.18
CA LEU A 270 1.84 5.07 -14.58
C LEU A 270 0.86 5.05 -13.40
N ARG A 271 1.37 4.79 -12.20
CA ARG A 271 0.58 4.79 -10.96
C ARG A 271 1.41 5.35 -9.81
N PRO A 272 1.05 6.51 -9.23
CA PRO A 272 1.71 7.00 -8.03
C PRO A 272 1.36 6.12 -6.83
N GLY A 273 2.31 5.96 -5.90
CA GLY A 273 2.25 5.06 -4.76
C GLY A 273 3.26 5.42 -3.68
N GLY A 274 3.79 4.41 -2.98
CA GLY A 274 4.70 4.60 -1.84
C GLY A 274 6.07 5.23 -2.13
N ILE A 275 6.38 5.53 -3.39
CA ILE A 275 7.57 6.31 -3.80
C ILE A 275 7.08 7.55 -4.52
N THR A 276 7.48 8.72 -4.05
CA THR A 276 7.04 9.99 -4.62
C THR A 276 7.82 10.35 -5.88
N VAL A 277 7.25 11.20 -6.72
CA VAL A 277 7.90 11.67 -7.95
C VAL A 277 9.16 12.46 -7.63
N GLU A 278 9.12 13.24 -6.54
CA GLU A 278 10.25 14.02 -6.05
C GLU A 278 11.41 13.12 -5.61
N GLN A 279 11.11 11.98 -4.96
CA GLN A 279 12.15 11.00 -4.62
C GLN A 279 12.81 10.41 -5.87
N ILE A 280 12.03 10.16 -6.93
CA ILE A 280 12.54 9.69 -8.22
C ILE A 280 13.41 10.76 -8.89
N MET A 281 12.95 12.02 -8.92
CA MET A 281 13.68 13.15 -9.51
C MET A 281 14.98 13.50 -8.77
N GLN A 282 15.06 13.17 -7.48
CA GLN A 282 16.22 13.44 -6.62
C GLN A 282 17.28 12.33 -6.63
N MET A 283 17.01 11.21 -7.30
CA MET A 283 18.02 10.16 -7.45
C MET A 283 19.28 10.75 -8.12
N LYS A 284 20.43 10.57 -7.47
CA LYS A 284 21.71 11.01 -8.01
C LYS A 284 22.19 9.92 -8.94
N ASN A 285 22.26 10.20 -10.25
CA ASN A 285 22.94 9.40 -11.27
C ASN A 285 24.32 8.89 -10.78
N LYS A 286 24.35 7.78 -10.03
CA LYS A 286 25.56 7.29 -9.35
C LYS A 286 26.56 6.67 -10.31
N ASN A 287 26.16 6.44 -11.56
CA ASN A 287 27.01 5.90 -12.62
C ASN A 287 27.98 6.92 -13.24
N ILE A 288 28.02 8.18 -12.77
CA ILE A 288 28.97 9.20 -13.27
C ILE A 288 30.32 9.20 -12.50
N LEU A 289 30.52 8.34 -11.49
CA LEU A 289 31.70 8.45 -10.59
C LEU A 289 32.80 7.36 -10.70
N ASN A 290 32.78 6.48 -11.70
CA ASN A 290 33.83 5.45 -11.86
C ASN A 290 34.54 5.45 -13.23
N GLU A 291 34.80 6.62 -13.83
CA GLU A 291 35.89 6.74 -14.81
C GLU A 291 36.93 7.78 -14.38
N PRO A 292 38.24 7.51 -14.63
CA PRO A 292 39.31 8.34 -14.13
C PRO A 292 39.30 9.69 -14.85
N LYS A 293 39.39 10.75 -14.02
CA LYS A 293 39.60 12.16 -14.37
C LYS A 293 40.43 12.35 -15.63
N ASN A 294 39.78 12.60 -16.76
CA ASN A 294 40.27 13.44 -17.85
C ASN A 294 39.14 13.64 -18.86
N LEU A 295 38.51 14.83 -18.84
CA LEU A 295 38.28 15.67 -20.03
C LEU A 295 37.30 16.79 -19.69
N LYS A 296 37.75 18.01 -20.00
CA LYS A 296 36.93 19.22 -20.05
C LYS A 296 35.93 19.06 -21.20
N THR A 297 34.68 18.75 -20.90
CA THR A 297 33.54 19.04 -21.78
C THR A 297 32.33 19.23 -20.89
N GLN A 298 31.84 20.48 -20.79
CA GLN A 298 30.50 20.77 -20.30
C GLN A 298 29.51 20.29 -21.37
N ASN A 299 29.19 18.99 -21.38
CA ASN A 299 28.04 18.51 -22.13
C ASN A 299 26.83 18.57 -21.19
N ASN A 300 25.83 19.37 -21.57
CA ASN A 300 24.52 19.47 -20.92
C ASN A 300 23.74 18.17 -21.12
N ASN A 301 24.13 17.08 -20.46
CA ASN A 301 23.42 15.81 -20.55
C ASN A 301 22.08 15.92 -19.79
N ILE A 302 20.98 15.65 -20.48
CA ILE A 302 19.64 15.65 -19.88
C ILE A 302 19.47 14.39 -19.03
N ASP A 303 19.19 14.59 -17.74
CA ASP A 303 18.78 13.54 -16.82
C ASP A 303 17.32 13.15 -17.08
N LEU A 304 17.08 11.94 -17.59
CA LEU A 304 15.75 11.43 -17.94
C LEU A 304 14.81 11.38 -16.74
N TRP A 305 15.31 11.16 -15.52
CA TRP A 305 14.49 11.11 -14.31
C TRP A 305 14.00 12.51 -13.89
N LYS A 306 14.71 13.58 -14.27
CA LYS A 306 14.21 14.96 -14.12
C LYS A 306 13.11 15.31 -15.12
N GLN A 307 13.01 14.55 -16.21
CA GLN A 307 11.99 14.72 -17.24
C GLN A 307 10.79 13.78 -17.01
N ILE A 308 10.76 13.05 -15.90
CA ILE A 308 9.73 12.05 -15.62
C ILE A 308 8.33 12.66 -15.71
N GLN A 309 7.45 11.93 -16.38
CA GLN A 309 6.06 12.32 -16.54
C GLN A 309 5.14 11.47 -15.67
N VAL A 310 3.98 12.02 -15.29
CA VAL A 310 2.98 11.33 -14.49
C VAL A 310 1.71 11.16 -15.31
N TYR A 311 1.30 9.91 -15.47
CA TYR A 311 0.09 9.56 -16.20
C TYR A 311 -1.16 10.18 -15.55
N GLY A 312 -2.02 10.77 -16.37
CA GLY A 312 -3.22 11.47 -15.94
C GLY A 312 -2.98 12.86 -15.34
N LYS A 313 -1.72 13.31 -15.27
CA LYS A 313 -1.34 14.65 -14.80
C LYS A 313 -0.55 15.44 -15.83
N THR A 314 0.57 14.90 -16.32
CA THR A 314 1.41 15.56 -17.33
C THR A 314 1.20 15.00 -18.74
N PHE A 315 0.64 13.79 -18.86
CA PHE A 315 0.24 13.21 -20.14
C PHE A 315 -0.91 12.22 -19.97
N ALA A 316 -1.62 11.95 -21.07
CA ALA A 316 -2.64 10.90 -21.17
C ALA A 316 -2.50 10.20 -22.53
N ASN A 317 -2.83 8.91 -22.59
CA ASN A 317 -2.70 8.13 -23.82
C ASN A 317 -3.80 7.06 -23.89
N LYS A 318 -4.65 7.15 -24.92
CA LYS A 318 -5.78 6.23 -25.15
C LYS A 318 -5.38 4.76 -25.30
N VAL A 319 -4.17 4.47 -25.78
CA VAL A 319 -3.66 3.09 -25.89
C VAL A 319 -3.40 2.50 -24.51
N ILE A 320 -2.84 3.30 -23.61
CA ILE A 320 -2.59 2.91 -22.22
C ILE A 320 -3.94 2.70 -21.48
N GLU A 321 -4.95 3.50 -21.79
CA GLU A 321 -6.30 3.42 -21.21
C GLU A 321 -7.05 2.16 -21.65
N SER A 322 -6.98 1.82 -22.93
CA SER A 322 -7.67 0.66 -23.50
C SER A 322 -7.02 -0.67 -23.11
N ALA A 323 -5.72 -0.66 -22.80
CA ALA A 323 -4.94 -1.84 -22.44
C ALA A 323 -4.03 -1.58 -21.23
N PRO A 324 -4.58 -1.43 -20.02
CA PRO A 324 -3.77 -1.14 -18.84
C PRO A 324 -2.80 -2.28 -18.55
N THR A 325 -1.53 -1.93 -18.36
CA THR A 325 -0.44 -2.88 -18.03
C THR A 325 -0.39 -3.20 -16.54
N THR A 326 -1.07 -2.42 -15.69
CA THR A 326 -1.12 -2.64 -14.24
C THR A 326 -2.51 -2.46 -13.63
N PRO A 327 -2.82 -3.16 -12.52
CA PRO A 327 -4.05 -2.95 -11.76
C PRO A 327 -4.20 -1.50 -11.28
N GLY A 328 -5.45 -1.03 -11.20
CA GLY A 328 -5.76 0.30 -10.70
C GLY A 328 -5.63 1.42 -11.74
N MET A 329 -5.39 1.12 -13.01
CA MET A 329 -5.38 2.08 -14.12
C MET A 329 -6.77 2.30 -14.76
N LYS A 330 -7.75 1.41 -14.54
CA LYS A 330 -9.11 1.55 -15.11
C LYS A 330 -9.97 2.55 -14.33
N TYR A 331 -11.07 2.98 -14.94
CA TYR A 331 -11.98 3.98 -14.39
C TYR A 331 -12.95 3.34 -13.39
N LYS A 332 -12.87 3.77 -12.13
CA LYS A 332 -13.57 3.30 -10.93
C LYS A 332 -12.94 2.07 -10.25
N HIS A 333 -12.10 2.37 -9.27
CA HIS A 333 -11.52 1.43 -8.32
C HIS A 333 -11.57 2.06 -6.93
N TYR A 334 -11.59 1.22 -5.89
CA TYR A 334 -11.49 1.62 -4.49
C TYR A 334 -12.73 2.33 -3.92
N SER A 335 -13.89 2.15 -4.56
CA SER A 335 -15.10 2.85 -4.15
C SER A 335 -15.82 2.02 -3.07
N PRO A 336 -16.19 2.62 -1.92
CA PRO A 336 -17.14 2.00 -1.00
C PRO A 336 -18.53 1.88 -1.66
N GLN A 337 -19.48 1.22 -1.01
CA GLN A 337 -20.87 1.16 -1.48
C GLN A 337 -21.51 2.55 -1.46
N ALA A 338 -21.15 3.36 -0.47
CA ALA A 338 -21.62 4.73 -0.31
C ALA A 338 -21.10 5.66 -1.41
N GLN A 339 -21.88 6.67 -1.77
CA GLN A 339 -21.41 7.69 -2.71
C GLN A 339 -20.34 8.57 -2.04
N VAL A 340 -19.15 8.65 -2.65
CA VAL A 340 -18.04 9.48 -2.16
C VAL A 340 -18.04 10.85 -2.85
N SER A 341 -18.06 11.92 -2.06
CA SER A 341 -17.81 13.30 -2.47
C SER A 341 -16.44 13.75 -1.97
N LEU A 342 -15.54 14.07 -2.90
CA LEU A 342 -14.18 14.50 -2.61
C LEU A 342 -14.04 16.01 -2.74
N PHE A 343 -13.58 16.68 -1.69
CA PHE A 343 -13.30 18.11 -1.68
C PHE A 343 -11.83 18.34 -2.04
N ILE A 344 -11.57 18.95 -3.19
CA ILE A 344 -10.25 19.09 -3.78
C ILE A 344 -9.72 20.49 -3.50
N PRO A 345 -8.54 20.64 -2.87
CA PRO A 345 -7.93 21.95 -2.66
C PRO A 345 -7.54 22.61 -3.99
N GLN A 346 -7.75 23.92 -4.08
CA GLN A 346 -7.17 24.75 -5.13
C GLN A 346 -5.64 24.59 -5.13
N SER A 347 -5.10 24.41 -6.33
CA SER A 347 -3.66 24.31 -6.54
C SER A 347 -2.94 25.50 -5.89
N PRO A 348 -1.82 25.28 -5.18
CA PRO A 348 -1.02 26.38 -4.67
C PRO A 348 -0.45 27.14 -5.88
N ASN A 349 -1.09 28.25 -6.25
CA ASN A 349 -0.41 29.29 -7.00
C ASN A 349 0.77 29.74 -6.13
N HIS A 350 1.95 29.91 -6.73
CA HIS A 350 3.21 30.26 -6.06
C HIS A 350 3.08 31.51 -5.16
N SER A 351 2.64 31.36 -3.92
CA SER A 351 2.75 32.32 -2.82
C SER A 351 2.33 31.67 -1.50
N ASN A 352 2.84 32.19 -0.38
CA ASN A 352 2.80 31.65 0.98
C ASN A 352 1.39 31.54 1.65
N HIS A 353 0.35 31.05 0.97
CA HIS A 353 -1.03 30.96 1.47
C HIS A 353 -1.53 29.52 1.69
N THR A 354 -0.73 28.66 2.33
CA THR A 354 -1.14 27.25 2.60
C THR A 354 -2.16 27.12 3.74
N VAL A 355 -2.18 28.05 4.71
CA VAL A 355 -3.04 27.95 5.91
C VAL A 355 -4.47 28.43 5.63
N GLU A 356 -4.66 29.45 4.78
CA GLU A 356 -5.98 29.99 4.46
C GLU A 356 -6.83 29.05 3.58
N ASN A 357 -6.19 28.33 2.66
CA ASN A 357 -6.88 27.43 1.72
C ASN A 357 -7.49 26.19 2.41
N ASN A 358 -6.79 25.59 3.38
CA ASN A 358 -7.30 24.42 4.11
C ASN A 358 -8.54 24.78 4.96
N SER A 359 -8.58 25.99 5.54
CA SER A 359 -9.74 26.47 6.30
C SER A 359 -10.99 26.59 5.41
N SER A 360 -10.84 26.93 4.14
CA SER A 360 -11.96 27.08 3.19
C SER A 360 -12.67 25.75 2.90
N ILE A 361 -11.90 24.70 2.60
CA ILE A 361 -12.46 23.35 2.33
C ILE A 361 -13.22 22.82 3.54
N LYS A 362 -12.62 22.95 4.73
CA LYS A 362 -13.23 22.48 5.98
C LYS A 362 -14.57 23.18 6.25
N LYS A 363 -14.65 24.50 5.97
CA LYS A 363 -15.92 25.26 6.05
C LYS A 363 -16.95 24.78 5.03
N GLU A 364 -16.57 24.51 3.79
CA GLU A 364 -17.51 24.02 2.78
C GLU A 364 -18.03 22.62 3.10
N MET A 365 -17.16 21.74 3.61
CA MET A 365 -17.58 20.42 4.08
C MET A 365 -18.63 20.54 5.18
N ILE A 366 -18.45 21.46 6.13
CA ILE A 366 -19.44 21.76 7.17
C ILE A 366 -20.75 22.27 6.56
N LYS A 367 -20.68 23.20 5.61
CA LYS A 367 -21.87 23.69 4.90
C LYS A 367 -22.61 22.56 4.17
N SER A 368 -21.87 21.64 3.55
CA SER A 368 -22.44 20.46 2.88
C SER A 368 -23.12 19.52 3.87
N ILE A 369 -22.54 19.33 5.08
CA ILE A 369 -23.18 18.56 6.16
C ILE A 369 -24.50 19.24 6.58
N ILE A 370 -24.50 20.55 6.80
CA ILE A 370 -25.71 21.33 7.15
C ILE A 370 -26.78 21.16 6.08
N GLU A 371 -26.43 21.31 4.80
CA GLU A 371 -27.37 21.19 3.69
C GLU A 371 -27.99 19.77 3.63
N ILE A 372 -27.19 18.72 3.83
CA ILE A 372 -27.72 17.35 3.87
C ILE A 372 -28.68 17.17 5.06
N ILE A 373 -28.34 17.70 6.25
CA ILE A 373 -29.20 17.64 7.43
C ILE A 373 -30.54 18.34 7.15
N GLN A 374 -30.51 19.54 6.56
CA GLN A 374 -31.72 20.30 6.23
C GLN A 374 -32.58 19.58 5.18
N ASN A 375 -31.98 19.07 4.10
CA ASN A 375 -32.70 18.43 2.99
C ASN A 375 -33.31 17.06 3.36
N THR A 376 -32.60 16.25 4.15
CA THR A 376 -33.08 14.93 4.61
C THR A 376 -34.30 15.06 5.51
N SER A 377 -34.50 16.26 6.06
CA SER A 377 -35.57 16.53 7.00
C SER A 377 -36.82 17.14 6.40
N THR A 378 -36.68 17.83 5.26
CA THR A 378 -37.80 18.39 4.50
C THR A 378 -38.41 17.38 3.53
N THR A 379 -37.61 16.40 3.08
CA THR A 379 -38.10 15.26 2.30
C THR A 379 -38.21 14.04 3.21
N THR A 380 -39.42 13.53 3.44
CA THR A 380 -39.72 12.26 4.13
C THR A 380 -39.16 11.04 3.36
N LYS A 381 -37.83 10.97 3.22
CA LYS A 381 -37.06 9.92 2.54
C LYS A 381 -36.37 8.98 3.54
N PHE A 382 -36.91 8.80 4.73
CA PHE A 382 -36.54 7.66 5.57
C PHE A 382 -37.12 6.40 4.93
N THR A 383 -36.36 5.80 4.00
CA THR A 383 -36.83 4.63 3.25
C THR A 383 -36.92 3.43 4.18
N ASN A 384 -38.13 2.92 4.43
CA ASN A 384 -38.34 1.57 4.90
C ASN A 384 -37.89 0.60 3.79
N LYS A 385 -36.62 0.17 3.81
CA LYS A 385 -36.12 -0.87 2.91
C LYS A 385 -36.84 -2.18 3.24
N THR A 386 -37.92 -2.46 2.50
CA THR A 386 -38.62 -3.75 2.53
C THR A 386 -37.84 -4.71 1.63
N LEU A 387 -37.29 -5.78 2.19
CA LEU A 387 -36.58 -6.83 1.45
C LEU A 387 -37.56 -7.67 0.63
N GLU A 388 -37.40 -7.72 -0.69
CA GLU A 388 -37.93 -8.81 -1.50
C GLU A 388 -37.20 -10.11 -1.14
N LYS A 389 -37.99 -11.14 -0.81
CA LYS A 389 -37.53 -12.49 -0.46
C LYS A 389 -36.76 -13.11 -1.62
N SER A 390 -35.48 -13.41 -1.41
CA SER A 390 -34.78 -14.48 -2.13
C SER A 390 -34.49 -15.60 -1.13
N SER A 391 -35.13 -16.74 -1.38
CA SER A 391 -35.04 -17.97 -0.60
C SER A 391 -33.65 -18.58 -0.68
N ARG A 392 -32.96 -18.69 0.46
CA ARG A 392 -32.17 -19.88 0.86
C ARG A 392 -31.84 -19.79 2.36
N ILE A 393 -32.06 -20.93 3.01
CA ILE A 393 -32.01 -21.20 4.44
C ILE A 393 -30.58 -21.63 4.79
N ASP A 394 -29.96 -20.97 5.78
CA ASP A 394 -29.24 -21.58 6.92
C ASP A 394 -28.34 -20.56 7.66
N ASP A 395 -28.80 -20.22 8.88
CA ASP A 395 -28.08 -19.91 10.13
C ASP A 395 -26.93 -18.89 10.19
N LYS A 396 -27.31 -17.62 10.38
CA LYS A 396 -27.05 -16.81 11.61
C LYS A 396 -27.83 -15.49 11.51
N GLU A 397 -28.66 -15.20 12.51
CA GLU A 397 -29.58 -14.06 12.54
C GLU A 397 -28.91 -12.70 12.20
N PRO A 398 -29.40 -11.97 11.19
CA PRO A 398 -29.20 -10.54 11.11
C PRO A 398 -30.32 -9.86 11.90
N THR A 399 -29.97 -9.22 13.02
CA THR A 399 -30.89 -8.32 13.72
C THR A 399 -31.29 -7.18 12.80
N PHE A 400 -32.56 -7.17 12.38
CA PHE A 400 -33.16 -6.13 11.57
C PHE A 400 -33.27 -4.83 12.37
N ASN A 401 -32.51 -3.79 11.99
CA ASN A 401 -32.80 -2.42 12.44
C ASN A 401 -33.66 -1.72 11.39
N ASN A 402 -34.93 -1.56 11.73
CA ASN A 402 -35.89 -0.69 11.08
C ASN A 402 -35.54 0.79 11.43
N SER A 403 -34.32 1.22 11.13
CA SER A 403 -33.83 2.53 11.59
C SER A 403 -34.25 3.63 10.63
N ASN A 404 -35.14 4.49 11.11
CA ASN A 404 -35.40 5.85 10.67
C ASN A 404 -34.11 6.71 10.80
N GLU A 405 -33.01 6.30 10.16
CA GLU A 405 -31.68 6.89 10.35
C GLU A 405 -31.00 7.08 8.99
N TYR A 406 -30.49 8.28 8.74
CA TYR A 406 -29.63 8.58 7.59
C TYR A 406 -28.21 8.87 8.10
N ARG A 407 -27.20 8.14 7.61
CA ARG A 407 -25.83 8.17 8.09
C ARG A 407 -24.89 8.83 7.08
N ILE A 408 -24.12 9.81 7.56
CA ILE A 408 -23.13 10.53 6.77
C ILE A 408 -21.75 10.18 7.29
N GLY A 409 -20.89 9.64 6.44
CA GLY A 409 -19.46 9.45 6.74
C GLY A 409 -18.66 10.71 6.39
N VAL A 410 -17.74 11.10 7.26
CA VAL A 410 -16.85 12.25 7.04
C VAL A 410 -15.43 11.84 7.36
N ILE A 411 -14.50 11.96 6.41
CA ILE A 411 -13.09 11.65 6.57
C ILE A 411 -12.30 12.95 6.43
N VAL A 412 -11.60 13.34 7.49
CA VAL A 412 -10.98 14.66 7.61
C VAL A 412 -9.59 14.61 8.25
N ILE A 413 -8.77 15.61 7.96
CA ILE A 413 -7.38 15.69 8.40
C ILE A 413 -7.25 16.71 9.53
N GLU A 414 -6.66 16.27 10.64
CA GLU A 414 -6.21 17.15 11.71
C GLU A 414 -4.82 17.69 11.37
N ASP A 415 -4.73 19.01 11.24
CA ASP A 415 -3.49 19.75 10.96
C ASP A 415 -3.16 20.80 12.03
N GLY A 416 -3.89 20.77 13.16
CA GLY A 416 -3.73 21.72 14.27
C GLY A 416 -4.25 23.13 13.99
N SER A 417 -4.61 23.45 12.74
CA SER A 417 -5.13 24.76 12.34
C SER A 417 -6.65 24.86 12.49
N PHE A 418 -7.34 23.73 12.49
CA PHE A 418 -8.79 23.65 12.51
C PHE A 418 -9.27 22.48 13.36
N SER A 419 -9.95 22.77 14.48
CA SER A 419 -10.53 21.75 15.34
C SER A 419 -11.91 21.34 14.81
N TRP A 420 -11.97 20.16 14.19
CA TRP A 420 -13.24 19.55 13.75
C TRP A 420 -14.19 19.34 14.92
N ASN A 421 -13.70 18.94 16.09
CA ASN A 421 -14.52 18.79 17.29
C ASN A 421 -15.20 20.11 17.66
N LYS A 422 -14.45 21.22 17.70
CA LYS A 422 -15.01 22.54 18.02
C LYS A 422 -16.00 23.01 16.95
N ALA A 423 -15.69 22.81 15.67
CA ALA A 423 -16.55 23.23 14.58
C ALA A 423 -17.88 22.45 14.56
N LEU A 424 -17.82 21.14 14.80
CA LEU A 424 -19.01 20.27 14.90
C LEU A 424 -19.83 20.55 16.16
N CYS A 425 -19.21 20.94 17.28
CA CYS A 425 -19.95 21.43 18.46
C CYS A 425 -20.60 22.80 18.17
N ASN A 426 -19.91 23.70 17.45
CA ASN A 426 -20.45 25.02 17.09
C ASN A 426 -21.61 24.95 16.08
N LEU A 427 -21.76 23.86 15.33
CA LEU A 427 -22.99 23.58 14.56
C LEU A 427 -24.26 23.61 15.44
N GLN A 428 -24.12 23.46 16.76
CA GLN A 428 -25.22 23.61 17.72
C GLN A 428 -25.51 25.08 18.09
N LEU A 429 -24.53 25.99 17.98
CA LEU A 429 -24.59 27.36 18.54
C LEU A 429 -25.01 28.43 17.52
N GLU A 430 -24.82 28.21 16.21
CA GLU A 430 -25.33 29.12 15.15
C GLU A 430 -26.84 28.96 14.88
N ASN A 431 -27.58 28.36 15.82
CA ASN A 431 -29.05 28.23 15.83
C ASN A 431 -29.80 29.53 16.18
N ASN A 432 -29.22 30.71 15.92
CA ASN A 432 -29.91 32.01 15.97
C ASN A 432 -30.40 32.45 14.58
N ILE A 433 -30.88 31.50 13.77
CA ILE A 433 -31.58 31.79 12.52
C ILE A 433 -33.07 31.47 12.76
N SER A 434 -33.92 32.36 12.26
CA SER A 434 -35.37 32.45 12.50
C SER A 434 -36.13 31.11 12.51
N ASP A 435 -37.18 31.06 13.33
CA ASP A 435 -37.99 29.88 13.73
C ASP A 435 -38.49 28.93 12.61
N ASN A 436 -38.37 29.29 11.33
CA ASN A 436 -38.83 28.49 10.18
C ASN A 436 -37.73 27.65 9.49
N GLN A 437 -36.49 27.62 10.02
CA GLN A 437 -35.37 26.81 9.49
C GLN A 437 -34.66 25.97 10.57
N LYS A 438 -35.38 25.49 11.59
CA LYS A 438 -34.78 24.62 12.61
C LYS A 438 -34.23 23.33 11.96
N PRO A 439 -32.94 22.98 12.14
CA PRO A 439 -32.43 21.70 11.68
C PRO A 439 -33.13 20.59 12.45
N SER A 440 -33.50 19.53 11.75
CA SER A 440 -34.23 18.43 12.35
C SER A 440 -33.30 17.50 13.11
N LYS A 441 -33.90 16.58 13.89
CA LYS A 441 -33.23 15.69 14.84
C LYS A 441 -31.96 15.06 14.24
N TYR A 442 -30.79 15.35 14.81
CA TYR A 442 -29.51 14.79 14.36
C TYR A 442 -28.64 14.37 15.56
N GLN A 443 -27.68 13.50 15.29
CA GLN A 443 -26.64 13.06 16.21
C GLN A 443 -25.29 13.12 15.51
N ILE A 444 -24.26 13.59 16.21
CA ILE A 444 -22.88 13.54 15.73
C ILE A 444 -22.12 12.53 16.57
N SER A 445 -21.60 11.50 15.90
CA SER A 445 -20.78 10.45 16.47
C SER A 445 -19.34 10.61 15.96
N LEU A 446 -18.42 10.96 16.85
CA LEU A 446 -17.00 10.90 16.52
C LEU A 446 -16.52 9.46 16.56
N VAL A 447 -15.77 9.09 15.53
CA VAL A 447 -15.07 7.83 15.49
C VAL A 447 -13.58 8.14 15.43
N ASN A 448 -12.94 7.99 16.58
CA ASN A 448 -11.48 7.98 16.64
C ASN A 448 -11.03 6.60 16.17
N TYR A 449 -10.60 6.52 14.91
CA TYR A 449 -10.11 5.29 14.31
C TYR A 449 -8.59 5.21 14.44
N ASP A 450 -8.09 4.34 15.32
CA ASP A 450 -6.66 4.04 15.42
C ASP A 450 -6.30 2.93 14.43
N PHE A 451 -5.62 3.31 13.35
CA PHE A 451 -5.21 2.37 12.29
C PHE A 451 -4.16 1.35 12.75
N ASN A 452 -3.39 1.68 13.79
CA ASN A 452 -2.34 0.81 14.33
C ASN A 452 -2.88 -0.21 15.34
N SER A 453 -4.14 -0.04 15.76
CA SER A 453 -4.85 -0.96 16.64
C SER A 453 -6.32 -1.04 16.21
N PRO A 454 -6.66 -1.85 15.20
CA PRO A 454 -8.02 -2.03 14.70
C PRO A 454 -8.87 -2.83 15.70
N LYS A 455 -9.04 -2.30 16.91
CA LYS A 455 -10.12 -2.69 17.81
C LYS A 455 -11.41 -2.09 17.26
N LYS A 456 -12.57 -2.63 17.67
CA LYS A 456 -13.87 -2.01 17.34
C LYS A 456 -13.78 -0.50 17.60
N PRO A 457 -14.09 0.35 16.60
CA PRO A 457 -13.98 1.79 16.77
C PRO A 457 -14.83 2.23 17.96
N SER A 458 -14.21 2.90 18.93
CA SER A 458 -14.97 3.52 20.01
C SER A 458 -15.69 4.73 19.45
N THR A 459 -17.02 4.68 19.43
CA THR A 459 -17.87 5.81 19.02
C THR A 459 -18.10 6.71 20.24
N ASN A 460 -17.63 7.95 20.19
CA ASN A 460 -17.97 8.96 21.19
C ASN A 460 -19.07 9.85 20.63
N ILE A 461 -20.20 9.92 21.32
CA ILE A 461 -21.29 10.81 20.93
C ILE A 461 -20.91 12.22 21.39
N LEU A 462 -20.71 13.15 20.44
CA LEU A 462 -20.44 14.56 20.76
C LEU A 462 -21.73 15.33 21.04
N SER A 463 -22.79 15.00 20.33
CA SER A 463 -24.05 15.73 20.40
C SER A 463 -25.22 14.84 19.97
N SER A 464 -26.35 15.01 20.63
CA SER A 464 -27.59 14.30 20.30
C SER A 464 -28.79 15.21 20.50
N ASN A 465 -29.62 15.37 19.46
CA ASN A 465 -30.96 15.91 19.59
C ASN A 465 -31.96 14.79 19.23
N ARG A 466 -32.10 13.82 20.14
CA ARG A 466 -32.98 12.66 19.99
C ARG A 466 -34.30 12.92 20.71
N ASN A 467 -35.41 12.81 19.98
CA ASN A 467 -36.75 12.65 20.54
C ASN A 467 -37.34 11.37 19.92
N ASP A 468 -37.80 10.45 20.76
CA ASP A 468 -38.29 9.13 20.37
C ASP A 468 -39.38 9.22 19.28
N GLY A 469 -39.24 8.39 18.23
CA GLY A 469 -40.30 8.16 17.22
C GLY A 469 -40.03 8.64 15.78
N ASP A 470 -39.07 9.54 15.53
CA ASP A 470 -38.83 10.12 14.19
C ASP A 470 -37.46 9.81 13.59
N GLY A 471 -37.38 10.02 12.26
CA GLY A 471 -36.15 10.10 11.47
C GLY A 471 -35.05 10.97 12.07
N PHE A 472 -33.79 10.49 12.12
CA PHE A 472 -32.63 11.30 12.49
C PHE A 472 -31.42 11.11 11.58
N VAL A 473 -30.55 12.13 11.51
CA VAL A 473 -29.29 12.07 10.76
C VAL A 473 -28.13 11.76 11.72
N ASN A 474 -27.29 10.77 11.42
CA ASN A 474 -26.10 10.42 12.19
C ASN A 474 -24.83 10.75 11.40
N VAL A 475 -24.03 11.68 11.90
CA VAL A 475 -22.77 12.09 11.26
C VAL A 475 -21.61 11.35 11.93
N ILE A 476 -20.92 10.53 11.16
CA ILE A 476 -19.80 9.69 11.58
C ILE A 476 -18.50 10.32 11.07
N VAL A 477 -17.71 10.89 11.99
CA VAL A 477 -16.51 11.63 11.61
C VAL A 477 -15.27 10.84 12.01
N ALA A 478 -14.46 10.50 11.01
CA ALA A 478 -13.16 9.88 11.15
C ALA A 478 -12.05 10.93 10.91
N ILE A 479 -11.27 11.18 11.96
CA ILE A 479 -10.19 12.17 11.96
C ILE A 479 -8.85 11.44 11.83
N VAL A 480 -8.00 11.89 10.91
CA VAL A 480 -6.64 11.36 10.71
C VAL A 480 -5.57 12.42 10.99
N SER A 481 -4.42 11.99 11.51
CA SER A 481 -3.28 12.85 11.78
C SER A 481 -2.46 13.10 10.52
N GLY A 482 -2.65 14.27 9.90
CA GLY A 482 -1.88 14.69 8.73
C GLY A 482 -2.02 13.80 7.49
N ILE A 483 -1.19 14.10 6.49
CA ILE A 483 -1.22 13.43 5.18
C ILE A 483 -0.77 11.96 5.25
N ASP A 484 0.24 11.65 6.07
CA ASP A 484 0.73 10.28 6.25
C ASP A 484 -0.34 9.40 6.93
N GLY A 485 -1.06 9.97 7.90
CA GLY A 485 -2.20 9.33 8.53
C GLY A 485 -3.27 8.96 7.50
N LEU A 486 -3.62 9.90 6.61
CA LEU A 486 -4.57 9.63 5.52
C LEU A 486 -4.04 8.56 4.55
N GLY A 487 -2.78 8.66 4.10
CA GLY A 487 -2.19 7.68 3.17
C GLY A 487 -2.20 6.26 3.73
N ASN A 488 -1.83 6.10 5.00
CA ASN A 488 -1.79 4.82 5.67
C ASN A 488 -3.19 4.22 5.91
N SER A 489 -4.20 5.07 6.07
CA SER A 489 -5.51 4.66 6.56
C SER A 489 -6.67 4.70 5.58
N MET A 490 -6.53 5.43 4.47
CA MET A 490 -7.64 5.78 3.58
C MET A 490 -8.50 4.59 3.15
N PHE A 491 -7.91 3.46 2.75
CA PHE A 491 -8.73 2.29 2.35
C PHE A 491 -9.48 1.65 3.52
N GLY A 492 -8.85 1.59 4.70
CA GLY A 492 -9.53 1.09 5.89
C GLY A 492 -10.63 2.05 6.36
N LEU A 493 -10.46 3.36 6.20
CA LEU A 493 -11.50 4.35 6.47
C LEU A 493 -12.67 4.22 5.48
N LEU A 494 -12.41 4.01 4.20
CA LEU A 494 -13.48 3.78 3.21
C LEU A 494 -14.25 2.48 3.53
N ARG A 495 -13.57 1.42 3.97
CA ARG A 495 -14.21 0.18 4.44
C ARG A 495 -14.99 0.40 5.73
N LEU A 496 -14.45 1.18 6.65
CA LEU A 496 -15.14 1.54 7.88
C LEU A 496 -16.46 2.26 7.60
N MET A 497 -16.51 3.12 6.56
CA MET A 497 -17.75 3.76 6.13
C MET A 497 -18.80 2.74 5.64
N ASP A 498 -18.38 1.69 4.94
CA ASP A 498 -19.26 0.57 4.57
C ASP A 498 -19.74 -0.20 5.81
N ASP A 499 -18.86 -0.46 6.78
CA ASP A 499 -19.22 -1.15 8.04
C ASP A 499 -20.26 -0.36 8.87
N PHE A 500 -20.21 0.97 8.80
CA PHE A 500 -21.21 1.86 9.40
C PHE A 500 -22.48 2.01 8.56
N ASN A 501 -22.56 1.42 7.37
CA ASN A 501 -23.66 1.55 6.43
C ASN A 501 -24.03 3.01 6.15
N VAL A 502 -23.03 3.86 5.86
CA VAL A 502 -23.28 5.26 5.52
C VAL A 502 -23.85 5.39 4.10
N GLU A 503 -24.74 6.35 3.88
CA GLU A 503 -25.34 6.61 2.57
C GLU A 503 -24.45 7.51 1.70
N LYS A 504 -23.71 8.41 2.34
CA LYS A 504 -22.80 9.35 1.68
C LYS A 504 -21.51 9.54 2.48
N VAL A 505 -20.38 9.61 1.80
CA VAL A 505 -19.06 9.87 2.39
C VAL A 505 -18.52 11.19 1.86
N LEU A 506 -18.15 12.10 2.76
CA LEU A 506 -17.43 13.34 2.46
C LEU A 506 -15.96 13.15 2.82
N VAL A 507 -15.05 13.45 1.89
CA VAL A 507 -13.60 13.28 2.12
C VAL A 507 -12.87 14.58 1.86
N GLU A 508 -12.07 15.00 2.83
CA GLU A 508 -11.10 16.09 2.69
C GLU A 508 -9.94 15.66 1.78
N GLY A 509 -9.73 16.37 0.68
CA GLY A 509 -8.60 16.15 -0.22
C GLY A 509 -7.33 16.87 0.23
N VAL A 510 -6.21 16.52 -0.41
CA VAL A 510 -4.88 17.06 -0.11
C VAL A 510 -4.21 17.62 -1.36
N ALA A 511 -3.18 18.45 -1.18
CA ALA A 511 -2.35 18.91 -2.27
C ALA A 511 -1.64 17.72 -2.95
N GLU A 512 -1.56 17.74 -4.28
CA GLU A 512 -0.94 16.67 -5.08
C GLU A 512 0.60 16.78 -5.15
N ILE A 513 1.25 16.87 -4.00
CA ILE A 513 2.71 16.94 -3.83
C ILE A 513 3.13 15.77 -2.94
N GLY A 514 4.28 15.15 -3.23
CA GLY A 514 4.76 14.01 -2.45
C GLY A 514 3.76 12.85 -2.45
N GLN A 515 3.45 12.33 -1.26
CA GLN A 515 2.45 11.26 -1.10
C GLN A 515 1.02 11.70 -1.47
N GLY A 516 0.72 13.00 -1.42
CA GLY A 516 -0.61 13.52 -1.75
C GLY A 516 -1.03 13.23 -3.18
N LEU A 517 -0.06 13.12 -4.11
CA LEU A 517 -0.32 12.68 -5.48
C LEU A 517 -0.89 11.25 -5.52
N ALA A 518 -0.35 10.34 -4.71
CA ALA A 518 -0.84 8.96 -4.64
C ALA A 518 -2.21 8.89 -3.97
N ILE A 519 -2.40 9.60 -2.86
CA ILE A 519 -3.68 9.70 -2.15
C ILE A 519 -4.78 10.22 -3.07
N MET A 520 -4.56 11.38 -3.69
CA MET A 520 -5.54 11.99 -4.58
C MET A 520 -5.81 11.13 -5.81
N ASN A 521 -4.82 10.39 -6.33
CA ASN A 521 -5.06 9.44 -7.41
C ASN A 521 -6.07 8.35 -7.02
N ARG A 522 -6.05 7.87 -5.77
CA ARG A 522 -6.99 6.86 -5.27
C ARG A 522 -8.34 7.48 -4.91
N LEU A 523 -8.34 8.59 -4.18
CA LEU A 523 -9.57 9.29 -3.81
C LEU A 523 -10.36 9.74 -5.04
N LYS A 524 -9.70 10.27 -6.07
CA LYS A 524 -10.37 10.64 -7.32
C LYS A 524 -11.00 9.45 -8.05
N LYS A 525 -10.46 8.23 -7.90
CA LYS A 525 -11.03 7.00 -8.48
C LYS A 525 -12.16 6.42 -7.65
N ALA A 526 -12.11 6.62 -6.33
CA ALA A 526 -13.16 6.21 -5.39
C ALA A 526 -14.36 7.17 -5.41
N ALA A 527 -14.10 8.47 -5.61
CA ALA A 527 -15.07 9.54 -5.65
C ALA A 527 -16.03 9.41 -6.84
N THR A 528 -17.31 9.65 -6.58
CA THR A 528 -18.33 9.83 -7.61
C THR A 528 -18.53 11.31 -7.91
N ILE A 529 -18.30 12.18 -6.92
CA ILE A 529 -18.46 13.63 -7.03
C ILE A 529 -17.13 14.30 -6.65
N HIS A 530 -16.69 15.24 -7.48
CA HIS A 530 -15.50 16.06 -7.24
C HIS A 530 -15.94 17.51 -7.02
N ILE A 531 -15.56 18.08 -5.87
CA ILE A 531 -15.90 19.45 -5.48
C ILE A 531 -14.59 20.22 -5.36
N SER A 532 -14.28 21.07 -6.34
CA SER A 532 -13.07 21.90 -6.31
C SER A 532 -13.31 23.17 -5.50
N HIS A 533 -12.40 23.48 -4.57
CA HIS A 533 -12.50 24.66 -3.71
C HIS A 533 -11.21 25.42 -3.56
#